data_AF-G9K3J8-F1
#
_entry.id   AF-G9K3J8-F1
#
_cell.length_a   1.000
_cell.length_b   1.000
_cell.length_c   1.000
_cell.angle_alpha   90.00
_cell.angle_beta   90.00
_cell.angle_gamma   90.00
#
_symmetry.space_group_name_H-M   'P 1'
#
loop_
_entity.id
_entity.type
_entity.pdbx_description
1 polymer ?
#
loop_
_entity_poly.entity_id
_entity_poly.type
_entity_poly.pdbx_seq_one_letter_code
_entity_poly.pdbx_strand_id
1 'polypeptide(L)'
;NAILRHLGRTFGLYGKDQREAALVDMVNDGVEDVRRHCGRLIHHNYEEGKAKYFQELPERLKPFETLLVQNQGGQAFIVGDQISFADYNLRDLLLNHQVL
;
A
#
# COMPACT_ATOMS: atom_id res chain seq x y z
N ASN A 1 -2.87 10.00 5.93
CA ASN A 1 -1.47 9.53 6.15
C ASN A 1 -0.76 10.13 7.37
N ALA A 2 -0.89 11.43 7.70
CA ALA A 2 -0.22 12.00 8.89
C ALA A 2 -0.58 11.27 10.21
N ILE A 3 -1.83 10.88 10.39
CA ILE A 3 -2.31 10.10 11.54
C ILE A 3 -1.65 8.71 11.58
N LEU A 4 -1.63 7.97 10.47
CA LEU A 4 -0.95 6.66 10.38
C LEU A 4 0.52 6.77 10.77
N ARG A 5 1.22 7.78 10.25
CA ARG A 5 2.63 8.04 10.59
C ARG A 5 2.83 8.42 12.05
N HIS A 6 1.92 9.19 12.62
CA HIS A 6 1.95 9.52 14.05
C HIS A 6 1.82 8.27 14.91
N LEU A 7 0.82 7.43 14.64
CA LEU A 7 0.64 6.14 15.33
C LEU A 7 1.85 5.23 15.10
N GLY A 8 2.36 5.16 13.88
CA GLY A 8 3.54 4.38 13.55
C GLY A 8 4.75 4.76 14.38
N ARG A 9 5.02 6.06 14.56
CA ARG A 9 6.13 6.53 15.41
C ARG A 9 5.88 6.26 16.89
N THR A 10 4.67 6.51 17.38
CA THR A 10 4.33 6.38 18.81
C THR A 10 4.32 4.92 19.27
N PHE A 11 3.95 3.97 18.40
CA PHE A 11 3.80 2.55 18.75
C PHE A 11 4.90 1.64 18.16
N GLY A 12 5.95 2.19 17.55
CA GLY A 12 7.06 1.40 17.00
C GLY A 12 6.73 0.64 15.72
N LEU A 13 5.79 1.12 14.91
CA LEU A 13 5.33 0.51 13.65
C LEU A 13 5.90 1.25 12.43
N TYR A 14 7.17 1.63 12.46
CA TYR A 14 7.81 2.50 11.45
C TYR A 14 9.21 2.03 11.04
N GLY A 15 9.42 0.71 11.00
CA GLY A 15 10.73 0.11 10.72
C GLY A 15 11.71 0.24 11.90
N LYS A 16 12.74 -0.61 11.90
CA LYS A 16 13.71 -0.67 13.01
C LYS A 16 14.79 0.41 12.96
N ASP A 17 15.01 0.99 11.78
CA ASP A 17 16.02 2.00 11.52
C ASP A 17 15.54 3.00 10.46
N GLN A 18 16.35 4.03 10.20
CA GLN A 18 16.01 5.10 9.24
C GLN A 18 15.84 4.58 7.81
N ARG A 19 16.54 3.50 7.44
CA ARG A 19 16.43 2.91 6.10
C ARG A 19 15.09 2.21 5.95
N GLU A 20 14.71 1.38 6.93
CA GLU A 20 13.38 0.75 6.92
C GLU A 20 12.27 1.79 7.01
N ALA A 21 12.43 2.83 7.83
CA ALA A 21 11.45 3.92 7.90
C ALA A 21 11.23 4.59 6.53
N ALA A 22 12.31 4.85 5.78
CA ALA A 22 12.22 5.39 4.43
C ALA A 22 11.52 4.44 3.45
N LEU A 23 11.76 3.13 3.55
CA LEU A 23 11.08 2.12 2.74
C LEU A 23 9.58 2.03 3.09
N VAL A 24 9.24 2.09 4.39
CA VAL A 24 7.84 2.12 4.86
C VAL A 24 7.13 3.36 4.29
N ASP A 25 7.79 4.52 4.28
CA ASP A 25 7.24 5.73 3.66
C ASP A 25 7.02 5.59 2.17
N MET A 26 8.00 5.06 1.44
CA MET A 26 7.90 4.80 0.00
C MET A 26 6.72 3.86 -0.32
N VAL A 27 6.54 2.78 0.46
CA VAL A 27 5.39 1.87 0.30
C VAL A 27 4.09 2.62 0.55
N ASN A 28 4.00 3.37 1.65
CA ASN A 28 2.76 4.04 2.01
C ASN A 28 2.36 5.13 0.99
N ASP A 29 3.33 5.84 0.41
CA ASP A 29 3.06 6.83 -0.63
C ASP A 29 2.60 6.15 -1.93
N GLY A 30 3.17 4.99 -2.29
CA GLY A 30 2.64 4.16 -3.37
C GLY A 30 1.20 3.67 -3.14
N VAL A 31 0.87 3.27 -1.90
CA VAL A 31 -0.50 2.90 -1.52
C VAL A 31 -1.47 4.07 -1.70
N GLU A 32 -1.06 5.28 -1.31
CA GLU A 32 -1.87 6.49 -1.47
C GLU A 32 -2.13 6.83 -2.94
N ASP A 33 -1.14 6.65 -3.82
CA ASP A 33 -1.31 6.90 -5.26
C ASP A 33 -2.35 5.96 -5.88
N VAL A 34 -2.31 4.66 -5.54
CA VAL A 34 -3.35 3.70 -5.99
C VAL A 34 -4.71 4.05 -5.38
N ARG A 35 -4.76 4.41 -4.10
CA ARG A 35 -6.00 4.80 -3.42
C ARG A 35 -6.65 6.02 -4.08
N ARG A 36 -5.87 7.04 -4.45
CA ARG A 36 -6.35 8.22 -5.16
C ARG A 36 -6.89 7.88 -6.54
N HIS A 37 -6.20 7.00 -7.27
CA HIS A 37 -6.65 6.53 -8.57
C HIS A 37 -8.00 5.79 -8.47
N CYS A 38 -8.13 4.90 -7.48
CA CYS A 38 -9.38 4.20 -7.16
C CYS A 38 -10.51 5.16 -6.77
N GLY A 39 -10.24 6.10 -5.85
CA GLY A 39 -11.22 7.11 -5.44
C GLY A 39 -11.72 7.95 -6.62
N ARG A 40 -10.84 8.33 -7.56
CA ARG A 40 -11.23 9.05 -8.77
C ARG A 40 -12.15 8.21 -9.66
N LEU A 41 -11.88 6.91 -9.81
CA LEU A 41 -12.78 6.01 -10.52
C LEU A 41 -14.17 6.01 -9.87
N ILE A 42 -14.24 5.69 -8.58
CA ILE A 42 -15.50 5.52 -7.83
C ILE A 42 -16.36 6.80 -7.92
N HIS A 43 -15.75 7.97 -7.72
CA HIS A 43 -16.51 9.22 -7.61
C HIS A 43 -16.82 9.91 -8.93
N HIS A 44 -16.11 9.60 -10.02
CA HIS A 44 -16.20 10.40 -11.24
C HIS A 44 -16.34 9.63 -12.55
N ASN A 45 -16.02 8.34 -12.60
CA ASN A 45 -15.99 7.62 -13.87
C ASN A 45 -16.21 6.11 -13.73
N TYR A 46 -17.06 5.67 -12.81
CA TYR A 46 -17.13 4.25 -12.44
C TYR A 46 -17.62 3.39 -13.61
N GLU A 47 -18.80 3.66 -14.18
CA GLU A 47 -19.41 2.83 -15.23
C GLU A 47 -18.53 2.67 -16.47
N GLU A 48 -17.96 3.76 -16.97
CA GLU A 48 -17.16 3.75 -18.20
C GLU A 48 -15.68 3.41 -17.95
N GLY A 49 -15.16 3.78 -16.78
CA GLY A 49 -13.75 3.64 -16.42
C GLY A 49 -13.38 2.31 -15.79
N LYS A 50 -14.35 1.55 -15.25
CA LYS A 50 -14.07 0.34 -14.45
C LYS A 50 -13.23 -0.69 -15.23
N ALA A 51 -13.62 -1.00 -16.46
CA ALA A 51 -12.92 -2.00 -17.28
C ALA A 51 -11.43 -1.63 -17.49
N LYS A 52 -11.16 -0.37 -17.86
CA LYS A 52 -9.79 0.12 -18.05
C LYS A 52 -9.00 0.14 -16.74
N TYR A 53 -9.63 0.55 -15.63
CA TYR A 53 -9.00 0.53 -14.32
C TYR A 53 -8.51 -0.87 -13.94
N PHE A 54 -9.36 -1.90 -14.09
CA PHE A 54 -8.98 -3.28 -13.79
C PHE A 54 -7.95 -3.84 -14.76
N GLN A 55 -7.92 -3.36 -16.01
CA GLN A 55 -6.85 -3.71 -16.95
C GLN A 55 -5.48 -3.16 -16.49
N GLU A 56 -5.43 -1.97 -15.92
CA GLU A 56 -4.20 -1.33 -15.43
C GLU A 56 -3.80 -1.78 -14.01
N LEU A 57 -4.77 -2.27 -13.22
CA LEU A 57 -4.59 -2.59 -11.80
C LEU A 57 -3.43 -3.57 -11.53
N PRO A 58 -3.23 -4.67 -12.29
CA PRO A 58 -2.11 -5.57 -12.06
C PRO A 58 -0.74 -4.87 -12.10
N GLU A 59 -0.51 -3.98 -13.06
CA GLU A 59 0.76 -3.23 -13.16
C GLU A 59 0.94 -2.24 -12.01
N ARG A 60 -0.16 -1.70 -11.46
CA ARG A 60 -0.13 -0.84 -10.28
C ARG A 60 0.12 -1.61 -8.99
N LEU A 61 -0.30 -2.88 -8.91
CA LEU A 61 -0.11 -3.74 -7.73
C LEU A 61 1.23 -4.48 -7.72
N LYS A 62 1.80 -4.73 -8.91
CA LYS A 62 3.07 -5.43 -9.11
C LYS A 62 4.25 -4.91 -8.27
N PRO A 63 4.42 -3.59 -8.03
CA PRO A 63 5.48 -3.11 -7.15
C PRO A 63 5.35 -3.63 -5.71
N PHE A 64 4.14 -3.76 -5.16
CA PHE A 64 3.96 -4.28 -3.80
C PHE A 64 4.31 -5.76 -3.72
N GLU A 65 3.90 -6.56 -4.71
CA GLU A 65 4.30 -7.97 -4.83
C GLU A 65 5.82 -8.11 -4.95
N THR A 66 6.45 -7.25 -5.76
CA THR A 66 7.91 -7.24 -5.94
C THR A 66 8.62 -6.94 -4.62
N LEU A 67 8.16 -5.94 -3.86
CA LEU A 67 8.72 -5.59 -2.55
C LEU A 67 8.53 -6.72 -1.55
N LEU A 68 7.35 -7.36 -1.54
CA LEU A 68 7.03 -8.46 -0.64
C LEU A 68 7.96 -9.66 -0.91
N VAL A 69 8.11 -10.08 -2.17
CA VAL A 69 9.03 -11.17 -2.56
C VAL A 69 10.49 -10.84 -2.22
N GLN A 70 10.92 -9.59 -2.41
CA GLN A 70 12.27 -9.15 -2.04
C GLN A 70 12.52 -9.19 -0.53
N ASN A 71 11.47 -9.06 0.29
CA ASN A 71 11.57 -9.14 1.73
C ASN A 71 11.27 -10.56 2.23
N GLN A 72 12.33 -11.36 2.42
CA GLN A 72 12.24 -12.72 2.96
C GLN A 72 11.30 -13.64 2.17
N GLY A 73 11.25 -13.49 0.84
CA GLY A 73 10.39 -14.32 -0.02
C GLY A 73 8.89 -14.13 0.26
N GLY A 74 8.50 -12.97 0.78
CA GLY A 74 7.12 -12.64 1.10
C GLY A 74 6.55 -13.34 2.33
N GLN A 75 7.40 -13.94 3.17
CA GLN A 75 6.98 -14.60 4.41
C GLN A 75 6.92 -13.66 5.63
N ALA A 76 7.31 -12.39 5.45
CA ALA A 76 7.30 -11.36 6.47
C ALA A 76 6.31 -10.23 6.11
N PHE A 77 6.58 -9.01 6.58
CA PHE A 77 5.77 -7.82 6.28
C PHE A 77 6.22 -7.16 4.97
N ILE A 78 5.58 -6.05 4.58
CA ILE A 78 5.97 -5.34 3.35
C ILE A 78 7.38 -4.73 3.43
N VAL A 79 7.85 -4.43 4.65
CA VAL A 79 9.23 -4.01 4.96
C VAL A 79 9.66 -4.66 6.26
N GLY A 80 10.83 -5.32 6.26
CA GLY A 80 11.42 -5.89 7.47
C GLY A 80 10.65 -7.08 8.06
N ASP A 81 10.94 -7.43 9.30
CA ASP A 81 10.34 -8.54 10.04
C ASP A 81 9.31 -8.09 11.09
N GLN A 82 9.04 -6.79 11.18
CA GLN A 82 8.06 -6.19 12.09
C GLN A 82 7.00 -5.44 11.31
N ILE A 83 5.74 -5.54 11.78
CA ILE A 83 4.62 -4.86 11.13
C ILE A 83 4.78 -3.35 11.19
N SER A 84 4.45 -2.68 10.09
CA SER A 84 4.46 -1.22 9.99
C SER A 84 3.07 -0.65 9.75
N PHE A 85 2.91 0.67 9.89
CA PHE A 85 1.65 1.33 9.52
C PHE A 85 1.32 1.17 8.03
N ALA A 86 2.32 0.95 7.17
CA ALA A 86 2.12 0.76 5.73
C ALA A 86 1.45 -0.59 5.41
N ASP A 87 1.70 -1.63 6.21
CA ASP A 87 1.06 -2.95 6.05
C ASP A 87 -0.47 -2.84 6.22
N TYR A 88 -0.92 -2.13 7.25
CA TYR A 88 -2.36 -1.90 7.47
C TYR A 88 -2.99 -1.13 6.32
N ASN A 89 -2.31 -0.08 5.83
CA ASN A 89 -2.83 0.74 4.75
C ASN A 89 -2.88 -0.04 3.42
N LEU A 90 -1.85 -0.84 3.13
CA LEU A 90 -1.81 -1.73 1.96
C LEU A 90 -2.88 -2.81 2.06
N ARG A 91 -3.06 -3.45 3.23
CA ARG A 91 -4.10 -4.46 3.43
C ARG A 91 -5.50 -3.89 3.19
N ASP A 92 -5.80 -2.71 3.74
CA ASP A 92 -7.07 -2.03 3.49
C ASP A 92 -7.27 -1.74 1.99
N LEU A 93 -6.23 -1.24 1.31
CA LEU A 93 -6.29 -1.02 -0.13
C LEU A 93 -6.64 -2.32 -0.87
N LEU A 94 -5.95 -3.43 -0.58
CA LEU A 94 -6.16 -4.72 -1.26
C LEU A 94 -7.57 -5.28 -1.01
N LEU A 95 -8.08 -5.20 0.23
CA LEU A 95 -9.43 -5.66 0.57
C LEU A 95 -10.51 -4.83 -0.13
N ASN A 96 -10.35 -3.51 -0.21
CA ASN A 96 -11.29 -2.66 -0.94
C ASN A 96 -11.36 -3.03 -2.43
N HIS A 97 -10.26 -3.49 -3.04
CA HIS A 97 -10.28 -3.96 -4.43
C HIS A 97 -10.99 -5.30 -4.65
N GLN A 98 -11.23 -6.10 -3.58
CA GLN A 98 -11.99 -7.35 -3.70
C GLN A 98 -13.50 -7.11 -3.79
N VAL A 99 -13.98 -5.95 -3.34
CA VAL A 99 -15.40 -5.59 -3.32
C VAL A 99 -15.75 -4.49 -4.33
N LEU A 100 -14.80 -4.12 -5.20
CA LEU A 100 -14.89 -2.98 -6.13
C LEU A 100 -15.64 -3.30 -7.43
#